data_AF-A0A3Q0F2D8-F1
#
_entry.id   AF-A0A3Q0F2D8-F1
#
_cell.length_a   1.000
_cell.length_b   1.000
_cell.length_c   1.000
_cell.angle_alpha   90.00
_cell.angle_beta   90.00
_cell.angle_gamma   90.00
#
_symmetry.space_group_name_H-M   'P 1'
#
loop_
_entity.id
_entity.type
_entity.pdbx_description
1 polymer ?
#
loop_
_entity_poly.entity_id
_entity_poly.type
_entity_poly.pdbx_seq_one_letter_code
_entity_poly.pdbx_strand_id
1 'polypeptide(L)'
;MRVLQVLPQNEGQNYIYGMLAFPLLELGQMEEAEKAASRGFEINKEDIWSQHVLCHVLQYKCCFREAVKFMEECSSSWCSAASFMLTHNWWHAVVCYLEGNAPTQRVLEIYDNYIWKELDKDDSMKAEVYLNAAGLLLRLYVRGELDIYGDRLKLLAECLTNEVEFDTWVVVVFFELEKLCMGVEDDGFRSLRRVVVHDPWIDMYGAIV
;
A
#
# COMPACT_ATOMS: atom_id res chain seq x y z
N MET A 1 21.78 8.14 2.67
CA MET A 1 20.62 8.02 3.59
C MET A 1 20.68 9.16 4.62
N ARG A 2 19.93 10.25 4.43
CA ARG A 2 19.97 11.45 5.30
C ARG A 2 19.39 11.19 6.71
N VAL A 3 18.51 10.19 6.85
CA VAL A 3 17.89 9.79 8.12
C VAL A 3 18.92 9.37 9.18
N LEU A 4 19.96 8.63 8.80
CA LEU A 4 21.02 8.18 9.72
C LEU A 4 21.80 9.34 10.35
N GLN A 5 21.87 10.49 9.69
CA GLN A 5 22.60 11.66 10.22
C GLN A 5 21.85 12.35 11.36
N VAL A 6 20.52 12.22 11.39
CA VAL A 6 19.64 12.88 12.38
C VAL A 6 19.05 11.91 13.39
N LEU A 7 19.23 10.60 13.20
CA LEU A 7 18.74 9.56 14.10
C LEU A 7 19.27 9.70 15.54
N PRO A 8 20.57 9.99 15.79
CA PRO A 8 21.09 10.11 17.16
C PRO A 8 20.41 11.20 18.00
N GLN A 9 19.92 12.27 17.35
CA GLN A 9 19.20 13.36 18.03
C GLN A 9 17.71 13.05 18.23
N ASN A 10 17.21 12.00 17.58
CA ASN A 10 15.78 11.65 17.54
C ASN A 10 15.52 10.19 17.99
N GLU A 11 16.45 9.54 18.69
CA GLU A 11 16.37 8.11 19.04
C GLU A 11 15.13 7.71 19.86
N GLY A 12 14.52 8.67 20.56
CA GLY A 12 13.28 8.50 21.32
C GLY A 12 12.00 8.81 20.54
N GLN A 13 12.09 9.13 19.26
CA GLN A 13 10.95 9.49 18.42
C GLN A 13 10.62 8.33 17.47
N ASN A 14 9.37 7.86 17.45
CA ASN A 14 8.94 6.76 16.58
C ASN A 14 9.09 7.09 15.08
N TYR A 15 8.74 8.31 14.66
CA TYR A 15 8.69 8.67 13.24
C TYR A 15 10.04 8.52 12.52
N ILE A 16 11.17 8.70 13.22
CA ILE A 16 12.50 8.59 12.60
C ILE A 16 12.78 7.15 12.16
N TYR A 17 12.23 6.18 12.89
CA TYR A 17 12.37 4.78 12.58
C TYR A 17 11.46 4.36 11.42
N GLY A 18 10.27 4.95 11.28
CA GLY A 18 9.46 4.78 10.07
C GLY A 18 10.18 5.30 8.82
N MET A 19 10.78 6.50 8.91
CA MET A 19 11.59 7.08 7.84
C MET A 19 12.85 6.26 7.49
N LEU A 20 13.37 5.49 8.44
CA LEU A 20 14.51 4.60 8.22
C LEU A 20 14.05 3.25 7.64
N ALA A 21 13.00 2.67 8.20
CA ALA A 21 12.56 1.31 7.91
C ALA A 21 12.00 1.18 6.48
N PHE A 22 11.24 2.17 6.01
CA PHE A 22 10.62 2.10 4.68
C PHE A 22 11.64 2.05 3.52
N PRO A 23 12.65 2.94 3.42
CA PRO A 23 13.67 2.80 2.38
C PRO A 23 14.51 1.52 2.50
N LEU A 24 14.75 1.01 3.71
CA LEU A 24 15.44 -0.28 3.91
C LEU A 24 14.62 -1.43 3.33
N LEU A 25 13.31 -1.41 3.56
CA LEU A 25 12.35 -2.34 2.98
C LEU A 25 12.39 -2.30 1.44
N GLU A 26 12.30 -1.12 0.84
CA GLU A 26 12.34 -0.95 -0.62
C GLU A 26 13.63 -1.47 -1.26
N LEU A 27 14.75 -1.34 -0.53
CA LEU A 27 16.05 -1.88 -0.94
C LEU A 27 16.21 -3.39 -0.67
N GLY A 28 15.18 -4.06 -0.15
CA GLY A 28 15.19 -5.48 0.20
C GLY A 28 16.06 -5.80 1.43
N GLN A 29 16.49 -4.80 2.20
CA GLN A 29 17.27 -4.97 3.43
C GLN A 29 16.36 -5.33 4.60
N MET A 30 15.68 -6.48 4.49
CA MET A 30 14.56 -6.83 5.36
C MET A 30 14.93 -6.94 6.84
N GLU A 31 16.11 -7.45 7.18
CA GLU A 31 16.56 -7.56 8.58
C GLU A 31 16.75 -6.18 9.23
N GLU A 32 17.31 -5.23 8.49
CA GLU A 32 17.52 -3.86 8.98
C GLU A 32 16.20 -3.09 9.01
N ALA A 33 15.32 -3.31 8.03
CA ALA A 33 13.97 -2.77 8.01
C ALA A 33 13.16 -3.25 9.23
N GLU A 34 13.24 -4.54 9.56
CA GLU A 34 12.62 -5.13 10.75
C GLU A 34 13.16 -4.48 12.03
N LYS A 35 14.48 -4.40 12.21
CA LYS A 35 15.10 -3.76 13.39
C LYS A 35 14.62 -2.31 13.57
N ALA A 36 14.62 -1.53 12.49
CA ALA A 36 14.16 -0.15 12.53
C ALA A 36 12.67 -0.06 12.87
N ALA A 37 11.81 -0.80 12.15
CA ALA A 37 10.37 -0.77 12.38
C ALA A 37 9.99 -1.28 13.78
N SER A 38 10.62 -2.35 14.27
CA SER A 38 10.44 -2.84 15.64
C SER A 38 10.78 -1.76 16.67
N ARG A 39 11.86 -1.01 16.45
CA ARG A 39 12.25 0.07 17.35
C ARG A 39 11.23 1.22 17.37
N GLY A 40 10.71 1.62 16.20
CA GLY A 40 9.64 2.61 16.11
C GLY A 40 8.36 2.15 16.82
N PHE A 41 7.98 0.89 16.62
CA PHE A 41 6.82 0.25 17.23
C PHE A 41 6.95 0.09 18.76
N GLU A 42 8.15 -0.18 19.27
CA GLU A 42 8.41 -0.22 20.72
C GLU A 42 8.19 1.13 21.39
N ILE A 43 8.57 2.22 20.71
CA ILE A 43 8.38 3.59 21.21
C ILE A 43 6.91 3.97 21.17
N ASN A 44 6.23 3.68 20.06
CA ASN A 44 4.81 3.92 19.89
C ASN A 44 4.16 2.77 19.12
N LYS A 45 3.36 1.97 19.83
CA LYS A 45 2.62 0.85 19.23
C LYS A 45 1.55 1.30 18.23
N GLU A 46 1.16 2.57 18.24
CA GLU A 46 0.21 3.16 17.29
C GLU A 46 0.90 3.77 16.06
N ASP A 47 2.23 3.62 15.91
CA ASP A 47 2.96 4.12 14.75
C ASP A 47 2.61 3.32 13.49
N ILE A 48 1.76 3.91 12.66
CA ILE A 48 1.19 3.27 11.45
C ILE A 48 2.23 2.86 10.41
N TRP A 49 3.38 3.56 10.35
CA TRP A 49 4.47 3.27 9.41
C TRP A 49 5.31 2.09 9.87
N SER A 50 5.60 2.00 11.17
CA SER A 50 6.27 0.85 11.76
C SER A 50 5.42 -0.41 11.61
N GLN A 51 4.11 -0.31 11.86
CA GLN A 51 3.17 -1.42 11.65
C GLN A 51 3.16 -1.88 10.18
N HIS A 52 3.11 -0.94 9.23
CA HIS A 52 3.20 -1.22 7.80
C HIS A 52 4.46 -2.02 7.44
N VAL A 53 5.64 -1.57 7.86
CA VAL A 53 6.90 -2.27 7.55
C VAL A 53 6.96 -3.64 8.25
N LEU A 54 6.49 -3.75 9.49
CA LEU A 54 6.42 -5.05 10.18
C LEU A 54 5.48 -6.04 9.47
N CYS A 55 4.39 -5.54 8.87
CA CYS A 55 3.55 -6.38 8.01
C CYS A 55 4.32 -6.89 6.80
N HIS A 56 5.08 -6.03 6.11
CA HIS A 56 5.96 -6.46 5.00
C HIS A 56 6.98 -7.51 5.43
N VAL A 57 7.58 -7.37 6.61
CA VAL A 57 8.52 -8.37 7.16
C VAL A 57 7.84 -9.73 7.32
N LEU A 58 6.62 -9.76 7.87
CA LEU A 58 5.85 -10.99 8.02
C LEU A 58 5.43 -11.56 6.66
N GLN A 59 5.06 -10.71 5.70
CA GLN A 59 4.77 -11.11 4.31
C GLN A 59 6.00 -11.76 3.65
N TYR A 60 7.18 -11.13 3.78
CA TYR A 60 8.44 -11.64 3.26
C TYR A 60 8.81 -13.02 3.84
N LYS A 61 8.50 -13.23 5.12
CA LYS A 61 8.68 -14.53 5.81
C LYS A 61 7.57 -15.55 5.51
N CYS A 62 6.59 -15.20 4.67
CA CYS A 62 5.39 -15.98 4.38
C CYS A 62 4.54 -16.31 5.63
N CYS A 63 4.65 -15.50 6.68
CA CYS A 63 3.90 -15.62 7.94
C CYS A 63 2.52 -14.94 7.85
N PHE A 64 1.73 -15.26 6.81
CA PHE A 64 0.52 -14.50 6.47
C PHE A 64 -0.55 -14.48 7.57
N ARG A 65 -0.76 -15.59 8.28
CA ARG A 65 -1.75 -15.65 9.39
C ARG A 65 -1.33 -14.76 10.56
N GLU A 66 -0.03 -14.70 10.84
CA GLU A 66 0.52 -13.84 11.89
C GLU A 66 0.42 -12.37 11.46
N ALA A 67 0.71 -12.06 10.20
CA ALA A 67 0.56 -10.73 9.63
C ALA A 67 -0.89 -10.22 9.73
N VAL A 68 -1.87 -11.05 9.36
CA VAL A 68 -3.31 -10.71 9.51
C VAL A 68 -3.63 -10.37 10.96
N LYS A 69 -3.27 -11.25 11.90
CA LYS A 69 -3.56 -11.05 13.33
C LYS A 69 -2.93 -9.74 13.83
N PHE A 70 -1.67 -9.52 13.51
CA PHE A 70 -0.94 -8.31 13.89
C PHE A 70 -1.62 -7.04 13.34
N MET A 71 -1.99 -7.05 12.06
CA MET A 71 -2.61 -5.90 11.40
C MET A 71 -4.00 -5.60 11.98
N GLU A 72 -4.82 -6.62 12.26
CA GLU A 72 -6.12 -6.44 12.90
C GLU A 72 -6.00 -5.93 14.34
N GLU A 73 -5.01 -6.38 15.10
CA GLU A 73 -4.73 -5.86 16.44
C GLU A 73 -4.31 -4.38 16.41
N CYS A 74 -3.67 -3.94 15.33
CA CYS A 74 -3.22 -2.56 15.14
C CYS A 74 -4.28 -1.63 14.54
N SER A 75 -5.32 -2.17 13.90
CA SER A 75 -6.17 -1.40 12.98
C SER A 75 -6.95 -0.25 13.62
N SER A 76 -7.18 -0.31 14.94
CA SER A 76 -7.84 0.79 15.67
C SER A 76 -7.02 2.09 15.68
N SER A 77 -5.69 2.00 15.50
CA SER A 77 -4.81 3.17 15.45
C SER A 77 -4.83 3.92 14.11
N TRP A 78 -5.40 3.33 13.05
CA TRP A 78 -5.32 3.91 11.70
C TRP A 78 -6.38 4.97 11.43
N CYS A 79 -7.42 5.08 12.26
CA CYS A 79 -8.54 5.98 11.99
C CYS A 79 -8.16 7.47 11.98
N SER A 80 -7.01 7.83 12.58
CA SER A 80 -6.42 9.16 12.58
C SER A 80 -5.36 9.38 11.49
N ALA A 81 -5.05 8.35 10.70
CA ALA A 81 -4.11 8.44 9.60
C ALA A 81 -4.73 9.16 8.38
N ALA A 82 -3.87 9.69 7.52
CA ALA A 82 -4.27 10.13 6.19
C ALA A 82 -4.89 8.96 5.40
N SER A 83 -5.81 9.27 4.47
CA SER A 83 -6.53 8.27 3.67
C SER A 83 -5.57 7.28 2.99
N PHE A 84 -4.42 7.74 2.50
CA PHE A 84 -3.36 6.87 1.95
C PHE A 84 -2.97 5.77 2.94
N MET A 85 -2.37 6.12 4.09
CA MET A 85 -1.84 5.11 5.01
C MET A 85 -2.92 4.25 5.67
N LEU A 86 -4.10 4.82 5.94
CA LEU A 86 -5.24 4.05 6.42
C LEU A 86 -5.62 2.94 5.43
N THR A 87 -5.88 3.32 4.18
CA THR A 87 -6.31 2.36 3.15
C THR A 87 -5.17 1.44 2.70
N HIS A 88 -3.93 1.89 2.77
CA HIS A 88 -2.73 1.10 2.46
C HIS A 88 -2.46 0.02 3.51
N ASN A 89 -2.62 0.33 4.81
CA ASN A 89 -2.50 -0.69 5.86
C ASN A 89 -3.59 -1.77 5.71
N TRP A 90 -4.82 -1.37 5.39
CA TRP A 90 -5.87 -2.33 5.03
C TRP A 90 -5.52 -3.13 3.76
N TRP A 91 -4.93 -2.49 2.74
CA TRP A 91 -4.47 -3.19 1.55
C TRP A 91 -3.48 -4.32 1.89
N HIS A 92 -2.47 -4.06 2.73
CA HIS A 92 -1.53 -5.10 3.17
C HIS A 92 -2.23 -6.21 3.95
N ALA A 93 -3.16 -5.86 4.84
CA ALA A 93 -3.94 -6.84 5.57
C ALA A 93 -4.73 -7.75 4.62
N VAL A 94 -5.36 -7.18 3.58
CA VAL A 94 -6.08 -7.94 2.55
C VAL A 94 -5.15 -8.86 1.77
N VAL A 95 -3.97 -8.37 1.37
CA VAL A 95 -2.98 -9.21 0.70
C VAL A 95 -2.59 -10.38 1.60
N CYS A 96 -2.35 -10.17 2.89
CA CYS A 96 -2.08 -11.27 3.82
C CYS A 96 -3.24 -12.26 3.94
N TYR A 97 -4.50 -11.79 3.96
CA TYR A 97 -5.67 -12.66 3.90
C TYR A 97 -5.69 -13.52 2.63
N LEU A 98 -5.44 -12.88 1.49
CA LEU A 98 -5.44 -13.51 0.18
C LEU A 98 -4.31 -14.55 0.02
N GLU A 99 -3.08 -14.22 0.39
CA GLU A 99 -1.94 -15.15 0.39
C GLU A 99 -2.09 -16.26 1.45
N GLY A 100 -2.84 -15.99 2.52
CA GLY A 100 -3.21 -16.95 3.56
C GLY A 100 -4.34 -17.92 3.17
N ASN A 101 -4.84 -17.87 1.93
CA ASN A 101 -5.99 -18.65 1.43
C ASN A 101 -7.29 -18.41 2.21
N ALA A 102 -7.54 -17.17 2.65
CA ALA A 102 -8.83 -16.80 3.21
C ALA A 102 -9.93 -16.85 2.13
N PRO A 103 -11.20 -17.02 2.52
CA PRO A 103 -12.31 -16.96 1.58
C PRO A 103 -12.36 -15.60 0.88
N THR A 104 -12.61 -15.59 -0.43
CA THR A 104 -12.76 -14.38 -1.25
C THR A 104 -13.75 -13.37 -0.67
N GLN A 105 -14.80 -13.86 0.00
CA GLN A 105 -15.77 -13.00 0.70
C GLN A 105 -15.10 -12.08 1.73
N ARG A 106 -14.09 -12.57 2.46
CA ARG A 106 -13.36 -11.76 3.44
C ARG A 106 -12.54 -10.66 2.78
N VAL A 107 -11.92 -10.97 1.63
CA VAL A 107 -11.18 -9.99 0.82
C VAL A 107 -12.10 -8.87 0.35
N LEU A 108 -13.29 -9.22 -0.14
CA LEU A 108 -14.33 -8.28 -0.57
C LEU A 108 -14.84 -7.41 0.58
N GLU A 109 -15.15 -8.03 1.72
CA GLU A 109 -15.60 -7.31 2.91
C GLU A 109 -14.60 -6.24 3.32
N ILE A 110 -13.29 -6.55 3.25
CA ILE A 110 -12.29 -5.57 3.68
C ILE A 110 -12.14 -4.45 2.65
N TYR A 111 -12.12 -4.80 1.35
CA TYR A 111 -12.12 -3.80 0.29
C TYR A 111 -13.30 -2.84 0.42
N ASP A 112 -14.52 -3.36 0.54
CA ASP A 112 -15.73 -2.54 0.59
C ASP A 112 -15.80 -1.68 1.85
N ASN A 113 -15.49 -2.27 3.03
CA ASN A 113 -15.75 -1.60 4.31
C ASN A 113 -14.59 -0.74 4.83
N TYR A 114 -13.36 -0.96 4.37
CA TYR A 114 -12.19 -0.26 4.91
C TYR A 114 -11.34 0.45 3.87
N ILE A 115 -11.33 0.02 2.60
CA ILE A 115 -10.64 0.73 1.52
C ILE A 115 -11.62 1.68 0.84
N TRP A 116 -12.66 1.13 0.20
CA TRP A 116 -13.61 1.91 -0.60
C TRP A 116 -14.44 2.87 0.24
N LYS A 117 -14.88 2.44 1.43
CA LYS A 117 -15.67 3.26 2.36
C LYS A 117 -14.99 4.55 2.81
N GLU A 118 -13.67 4.65 2.68
CA GLU A 118 -12.97 5.91 2.97
C GLU A 118 -13.49 7.07 2.11
N LEU A 119 -13.95 6.78 0.88
CA LEU A 119 -14.54 7.76 -0.04
C LEU A 119 -15.85 8.37 0.46
N ASP A 120 -16.51 7.77 1.47
CA ASP A 120 -17.73 8.31 2.06
C ASP A 120 -17.44 9.52 2.97
N LYS A 121 -16.17 9.76 3.34
CA LYS A 121 -15.79 10.91 4.17
C LYS A 121 -15.62 12.18 3.33
N ASP A 122 -16.09 13.30 3.86
CA ASP A 122 -15.97 14.62 3.22
C ASP A 122 -14.50 15.06 3.04
N ASP A 123 -13.61 14.63 3.94
CA ASP A 123 -12.18 14.96 3.93
C ASP A 123 -11.30 13.87 3.25
N SER A 124 -11.91 12.88 2.60
CA SER A 124 -11.19 11.80 1.93
C SER A 124 -10.32 12.30 0.78
N MET A 125 -9.04 11.91 0.79
CA MET A 125 -8.13 12.10 -0.34
C MET A 125 -8.37 11.02 -1.39
N LYS A 126 -9.36 11.25 -2.28
CA LYS A 126 -9.86 10.24 -3.22
C LYS A 126 -8.77 9.58 -4.07
N ALA A 127 -7.81 10.37 -4.59
CA ALA A 127 -6.73 9.85 -5.41
C ALA A 127 -5.90 8.78 -4.67
N GLU A 128 -5.64 8.97 -3.38
CA GLU A 128 -4.92 8.02 -2.52
C GLU A 128 -5.72 6.73 -2.30
N VAL A 129 -7.03 6.84 -2.12
CA VAL A 129 -7.92 5.68 -1.96
C VAL A 129 -8.01 4.88 -3.26
N TYR A 130 -8.20 5.57 -4.39
CA TYR A 130 -8.25 4.92 -5.71
C TYR A 130 -6.95 4.20 -6.04
N LEU A 131 -5.81 4.76 -5.63
CA LEU A 131 -4.48 4.16 -5.81
C LEU A 131 -4.40 2.79 -5.13
N ASN A 132 -4.77 2.71 -3.86
CA ASN A 132 -4.80 1.45 -3.10
C ASN A 132 -5.87 0.48 -3.63
N ALA A 133 -7.06 0.98 -3.96
CA ALA A 133 -8.13 0.18 -4.54
C ALA A 133 -7.73 -0.45 -5.88
N ALA A 134 -7.13 0.33 -6.78
CA ALA A 134 -6.62 -0.13 -8.06
C ALA A 134 -5.56 -1.22 -7.89
N GLY A 135 -4.59 -1.00 -7.00
CA GLY A 135 -3.54 -1.98 -6.71
C GLY A 135 -4.09 -3.33 -6.26
N LEU A 136 -5.14 -3.34 -5.43
CA LEU A 136 -5.75 -4.60 -4.98
C LEU A 136 -6.49 -5.30 -6.12
N LEU A 137 -7.35 -4.56 -6.83
CA LEU A 137 -8.17 -5.12 -7.91
C LEU A 137 -7.30 -5.67 -9.05
N LEU A 138 -6.17 -5.01 -9.35
CA LEU A 138 -5.21 -5.50 -10.34
C LEU A 138 -4.53 -6.80 -9.88
N ARG A 139 -4.16 -6.93 -8.60
CA ARG A 139 -3.63 -8.19 -8.07
C ARG A 139 -4.64 -9.33 -8.19
N LEU A 140 -5.93 -9.06 -7.96
CA LEU A 140 -7.00 -10.04 -8.10
C LEU A 140 -7.29 -10.39 -9.57
N TYR A 141 -7.19 -9.40 -10.47
CA TYR A 141 -7.26 -9.61 -11.92
C TYR A 141 -6.16 -10.58 -12.38
N VAL A 142 -4.92 -10.37 -11.96
CA VAL A 142 -3.77 -11.24 -12.32
C VAL A 142 -3.95 -12.68 -11.80
N ARG A 143 -4.68 -12.86 -10.69
CA ARG A 143 -5.05 -14.19 -10.14
C ARG A 143 -6.19 -14.88 -10.91
N GLY A 144 -6.80 -14.22 -11.89
CA GLY A 144 -7.91 -14.75 -12.66
C GLY A 144 -9.26 -14.67 -11.94
N GLU A 145 -9.41 -13.83 -10.92
CA GLU A 145 -10.64 -13.71 -10.13
C GLU A 145 -11.65 -12.69 -10.71
N LEU A 146 -11.58 -12.42 -12.02
CA LEU A 146 -12.29 -11.30 -12.66
C LEU A 146 -13.82 -11.32 -12.46
N ASP A 147 -14.42 -12.50 -12.47
CA ASP A 147 -15.88 -12.68 -12.34
C ASP A 147 -16.43 -12.13 -11.02
N ILE A 148 -15.58 -12.02 -10.00
CA ILE A 148 -15.96 -11.60 -8.64
C ILE A 148 -15.78 -10.09 -8.46
N TYR A 149 -14.80 -9.50 -9.16
CA TYR A 149 -14.37 -8.11 -8.95
C TYR A 149 -14.68 -7.17 -10.12
N GLY A 150 -15.21 -7.70 -11.24
CA GLY A 150 -15.42 -6.95 -12.48
C GLY A 150 -16.24 -5.67 -12.31
N ASP A 151 -17.31 -5.68 -11.50
CA ASP A 151 -18.14 -4.48 -11.30
C ASP A 151 -17.44 -3.41 -10.47
N ARG A 152 -16.59 -3.80 -9.50
CA ARG A 152 -15.75 -2.85 -8.74
C ARG A 152 -14.68 -2.23 -9.62
N LEU A 153 -14.08 -3.03 -10.50
CA LEU A 153 -13.10 -2.54 -11.46
C LEU A 153 -13.71 -1.54 -12.45
N LYS A 154 -14.92 -1.81 -12.95
CA LYS A 154 -15.66 -0.87 -13.82
C LYS A 154 -15.95 0.43 -13.09
N LEU A 155 -16.49 0.36 -11.87
CA LEU A 155 -16.79 1.54 -11.05
C LEU A 155 -15.53 2.37 -10.80
N LEU A 156 -14.43 1.74 -10.40
CA LEU A 156 -13.16 2.42 -10.21
C LEU A 156 -12.67 3.07 -11.51
N ALA A 157 -12.75 2.38 -12.65
CA ALA A 157 -12.36 2.95 -13.95
C ALA A 157 -13.20 4.19 -14.30
N GLU A 158 -14.52 4.16 -14.06
CA GLU A 158 -15.40 5.32 -14.25
C GLU A 158 -14.99 6.50 -13.35
N CYS A 159 -14.69 6.24 -12.07
CA CYS A 159 -14.18 7.26 -11.16
C CYS A 159 -12.87 7.87 -11.67
N LEU A 160 -11.90 7.03 -12.05
CA LEU A 160 -10.60 7.47 -12.56
C LEU A 160 -10.72 8.32 -13.83
N THR A 161 -11.68 8.03 -14.70
CA THR A 161 -11.90 8.81 -15.94
C THR A 161 -12.54 10.18 -15.72
N ASN A 162 -13.22 10.38 -14.59
CA ASN A 162 -13.94 11.61 -14.28
C ASN A 162 -13.14 12.59 -13.41
N GLU A 163 -12.04 12.14 -12.80
CA GLU A 163 -11.15 12.98 -12.00
C GLU A 163 -10.08 13.60 -12.91
N VAL A 164 -10.02 14.94 -12.93
CA VAL A 164 -9.20 15.73 -13.87
C VAL A 164 -7.77 15.97 -13.35
N GLU A 165 -7.49 15.62 -12.09
CA GLU A 165 -6.23 15.94 -11.41
C GLU A 165 -5.58 14.67 -10.81
N PHE A 166 -4.99 13.84 -11.66
CA PHE A 166 -4.01 12.81 -11.24
C PHE A 166 -2.58 13.34 -11.41
N ASP A 167 -2.32 14.58 -11.02
CA ASP A 167 -0.95 15.07 -10.98
C ASP A 167 -0.28 14.48 -9.72
N THR A 168 0.80 13.71 -9.92
CA THR A 168 1.87 13.36 -8.96
C THR A 168 1.87 12.07 -8.10
N TRP A 169 0.89 11.15 -8.12
CA TRP A 169 0.93 9.96 -7.20
C TRP A 169 1.06 8.58 -7.83
N VAL A 170 1.19 8.48 -9.15
CA VAL A 170 1.16 7.18 -9.85
C VAL A 170 2.45 6.36 -9.67
N VAL A 171 3.57 6.97 -9.25
CA VAL A 171 4.88 6.31 -9.23
C VAL A 171 4.96 5.15 -8.22
N VAL A 172 4.33 5.26 -7.05
CA VAL A 172 4.47 4.24 -5.98
C VAL A 172 3.74 2.94 -6.32
N VAL A 173 2.54 3.02 -6.89
CA VAL A 173 1.83 1.84 -7.38
C VAL A 173 2.41 1.32 -8.68
N PHE A 174 3.04 2.16 -9.51
CA PHE A 174 3.71 1.70 -10.72
C PHE A 174 4.85 0.72 -10.40
N PHE A 175 5.67 0.98 -9.37
CA PHE A 175 6.76 0.06 -8.99
C PHE A 175 6.26 -1.29 -8.48
N GLU A 176 5.15 -1.34 -7.74
CA GLU A 176 4.56 -2.63 -7.34
C GLU A 176 3.74 -3.30 -8.44
N LEU A 177 3.11 -2.53 -9.32
CA LEU A 177 2.43 -3.05 -10.51
C LEU A 177 3.40 -3.61 -11.55
N GLU A 178 4.58 -3.00 -11.77
CA GLU A 178 5.61 -3.57 -12.67
C GLU A 178 6.11 -4.92 -12.16
N LYS A 179 6.32 -5.07 -10.84
CA LYS A 179 6.68 -6.36 -10.22
C LYS A 179 5.57 -7.41 -10.36
N LEU A 180 4.29 -7.01 -10.25
CA LEU A 180 3.11 -7.87 -10.39
C LEU A 180 2.77 -8.24 -11.84
N CYS A 181 3.06 -7.37 -12.81
CA CYS A 181 2.59 -7.46 -14.19
C CYS A 181 3.69 -7.82 -15.21
N MET A 182 4.86 -8.32 -14.78
CA MET A 182 5.81 -8.95 -15.70
C MET A 182 5.15 -10.11 -16.46
N GLY A 183 4.56 -9.82 -17.63
CA GLY A 183 3.99 -10.80 -18.56
C GLY A 183 2.49 -10.69 -18.90
N VAL A 184 1.74 -9.67 -18.47
CA VAL A 184 0.29 -9.55 -18.74
C VAL A 184 -0.01 -8.39 -19.71
N GLU A 185 -0.53 -8.70 -20.90
CA GLU A 185 -1.03 -7.72 -21.88
C GLU A 185 -2.54 -7.94 -22.15
N ASP A 186 -3.40 -7.02 -21.69
CA ASP A 186 -4.83 -6.98 -22.04
C ASP A 186 -5.36 -5.52 -22.14
N ASP A 187 -6.51 -5.34 -22.79
CA ASP A 187 -7.12 -4.04 -23.11
C ASP A 187 -7.52 -3.22 -21.87
N GLY A 188 -7.91 -3.87 -20.76
CA GLY A 188 -8.12 -3.20 -19.48
C GLY A 188 -6.83 -2.55 -18.93
N PHE A 189 -5.70 -3.24 -19.08
CA PHE A 189 -4.38 -2.75 -18.71
C PHE A 189 -3.92 -1.59 -19.59
N ARG A 190 -4.27 -1.61 -20.88
CA ARG A 190 -3.99 -0.50 -21.83
C ARG A 190 -4.73 0.79 -21.49
N SER A 191 -5.89 0.71 -20.84
CA SER A 191 -6.63 1.89 -20.38
C SER A 191 -5.96 2.53 -19.17
N LEU A 192 -5.52 1.73 -18.20
CA LEU A 192 -4.75 2.19 -17.04
C LEU A 192 -3.40 2.80 -17.44
N ARG A 193 -2.68 2.19 -18.40
CA ARG A 193 -1.37 2.67 -18.86
C ARG A 193 -1.40 4.07 -19.49
N ARG A 194 -2.53 4.48 -20.06
CA ARG A 194 -2.67 5.76 -20.79
C ARG A 194 -2.76 6.98 -19.86
N VAL A 195 -3.09 6.80 -18.59
CA VAL A 195 -3.30 7.89 -17.61
C VAL A 195 -1.97 8.39 -17.01
N VAL A 196 -0.84 7.71 -17.24
CA VAL A 196 0.34 7.76 -16.34
C VAL A 196 1.59 8.47 -16.92
N VAL A 197 1.64 8.81 -18.21
CA VAL A 197 2.92 9.00 -18.94
C VAL A 197 3.50 10.43 -18.92
N HIS A 198 3.02 11.38 -18.11
CA HIS A 198 3.58 12.74 -18.11
C HIS A 198 3.82 13.29 -16.71
N ASP A 199 5.03 13.10 -16.15
CA ASP A 199 5.43 13.81 -14.93
C ASP A 199 6.94 14.17 -14.88
N PRO A 200 7.31 15.46 -14.70
CA PRO A 200 8.69 15.96 -14.54
C PRO A 200 9.40 15.60 -13.21
N TRP A 201 8.77 14.92 -12.25
CA TRP A 201 9.44 14.50 -11.01
C TRP A 201 10.49 13.38 -11.17
N ILE A 202 10.53 12.71 -12.32
CA ILE A 202 11.56 11.73 -12.71
C ILE A 202 12.98 12.33 -12.60
N ASP A 203 13.12 13.64 -12.85
CA ASP A 203 14.41 14.32 -12.82
C ASP A 203 14.91 14.67 -11.41
N MET A 204 14.04 14.70 -10.39
CA MET A 204 14.42 15.13 -9.04
C MET A 204 14.86 13.99 -8.12
N TYR A 205 14.37 12.76 -8.35
CA TYR A 205 14.72 11.57 -7.56
C TYR A 205 15.60 10.55 -8.29
N GLY A 206 15.99 10.82 -9.55
CA GLY A 206 17.18 10.28 -10.19
C GLY A 206 17.35 8.75 -10.12
N ALA A 207 16.84 8.07 -11.15
CA ALA A 207 17.40 6.83 -11.70
C ALA A 207 18.04 5.85 -10.71
N ILE A 208 17.26 4.89 -10.22
CA ILE A 208 17.81 3.60 -9.79
C ILE A 208 17.03 2.52 -10.52
N VAL A 209 17.75 1.93 -11.46
CA VAL A 209 17.41 0.92 -12.47
C VAL A 209 16.74 -0.31 -11.87
#